data_AF-D3AUB5-F1
#
_entry.id   AF-D3AUB5-F1
#
_cell.length_a   1.000
_cell.length_b   1.000
_cell.length_c   1.000
_cell.angle_alpha   90.00
_cell.angle_beta   90.00
_cell.angle_gamma   90.00
#
_symmetry.space_group_name_H-M   'P 1'
#
loop_
_entity.id
_entity.type
_entity.pdbx_description
1 polymer ?
#
loop_
_entity_poly.entity_id
_entity_poly.type
_entity_poly.pdbx_seq_one_letter_code
_entity_poly.pdbx_strand_id
1 'polypeptide(L)'
;VFKLNPVFASSTISSVEISIFHTVFNVSNTLLLFPFAGFLVKASSLLVRDGKSGKAETEGSQMQRHLDERILETPSFAIENATQEVINMGKAALENFDIAAAALLDNSRAEAEQVEKLEAKINQYEKLLTSYLVKINNQSLNEEQHLLVKNLFYTVSNFERVSDHCENLSELAVEKADKNIEFSEDAAEEMKEMIKTVRAALEHAIKARAGAGMSEVRAVVQSEENVDMLEEELRERHIERLSSHKCTPENGIVFLEALSNLERISDHAHNIAGFVRDEM
;
A
#
# COMPACT_ATOMS: atom_id res chain seq x y z
N VAL A 1 20.17 16.51 -48.01
CA VAL A 1 20.33 15.04 -48.10
C VAL A 1 19.86 14.50 -49.45
N PHE A 2 18.58 14.61 -49.81
CA PHE A 2 18.07 14.04 -51.08
C PHE A 2 18.62 14.65 -52.38
N LYS A 3 19.07 15.91 -52.37
CA LYS A 3 19.80 16.51 -53.52
C LYS A 3 21.23 15.99 -53.69
N LEU A 4 21.80 15.36 -52.66
CA LEU A 4 23.20 14.89 -52.63
C LEU A 4 23.32 13.39 -52.86
N ASN A 5 22.23 12.62 -52.69
CA ASN A 5 22.20 11.18 -52.97
C ASN A 5 20.87 10.80 -53.65
N PRO A 6 20.81 10.84 -55.00
CA PRO A 6 19.59 10.56 -55.76
C PRO A 6 19.10 9.12 -55.61
N VAL A 7 20.02 8.18 -55.41
CA VAL A 7 19.72 6.74 -55.24
C VAL A 7 18.95 6.49 -53.95
N PHE A 8 19.33 7.18 -52.87
CA PHE A 8 18.62 7.15 -51.60
C PHE A 8 17.24 7.84 -51.66
N ALA A 9 17.04 8.77 -52.59
CA ALA A 9 15.74 9.41 -52.80
C ALA A 9 14.74 8.48 -53.53
N SER A 10 15.24 7.52 -54.30
CA SER A 10 14.43 6.55 -55.05
C SER A 10 14.23 5.20 -54.36
N SER A 11 14.87 4.97 -53.21
CA SER A 11 14.74 3.70 -52.49
C SER A 11 13.37 3.59 -51.80
N THR A 12 12.71 2.44 -51.97
CA THR A 12 11.51 2.09 -51.20
C THR A 12 11.89 1.79 -49.77
N ILE A 13 11.27 2.47 -48.81
CA ILE A 13 11.53 2.27 -47.39
C ILE A 13 10.71 1.09 -46.87
N SER A 14 11.35 0.18 -46.15
CA SER A 14 10.70 -0.94 -45.48
C SER A 14 10.20 -0.55 -44.09
N SER A 15 9.24 -1.31 -43.54
CA SER A 15 8.75 -1.11 -42.17
C SER A 15 9.87 -1.17 -41.12
N VAL A 16 10.93 -1.95 -41.39
CA VAL A 16 12.11 -2.05 -40.53
C VAL A 16 12.92 -0.74 -40.55
N GLU A 17 13.15 -0.17 -41.73
CA GLU A 17 13.87 1.10 -41.86
C GLU A 17 13.10 2.27 -41.24
N ILE A 18 11.77 2.27 -41.34
CA ILE A 18 10.90 3.23 -40.66
C ILE A 18 11.07 3.10 -39.13
N SER A 19 11.03 1.87 -38.59
CA SER A 19 11.21 1.62 -37.16
C SER A 19 12.59 2.05 -36.64
N ILE A 20 13.65 1.76 -37.41
CA ILE A 20 15.03 2.19 -37.10
C ILE A 20 15.10 3.71 -37.09
N PHE A 21 14.50 4.39 -38.07
CA PHE A 21 14.48 5.85 -38.12
C PHE A 21 13.81 6.45 -36.87
N HIS A 22 12.63 5.95 -36.49
CA HIS A 22 11.93 6.42 -35.28
C HIS A 22 12.76 6.18 -34.00
N THR A 23 13.39 5.01 -33.89
CA THR A 23 14.25 4.68 -32.75
C THR A 23 15.43 5.63 -32.65
N VAL A 24 16.19 5.81 -33.75
CA VAL A 24 17.35 6.70 -33.80
C VAL A 24 16.96 8.16 -33.54
N PHE A 25 15.84 8.60 -34.13
CA PHE A 25 15.31 9.95 -33.92
C PHE A 25 14.96 10.19 -32.44
N ASN A 26 14.22 9.27 -31.81
CA ASN A 26 13.82 9.40 -30.41
C ASN A 26 15.04 9.35 -29.47
N VAL A 27 15.97 8.41 -29.66
CA VAL A 27 17.19 8.32 -28.85
C VAL A 27 18.04 9.59 -28.99
N SER A 28 18.22 10.08 -30.23
CA SER A 28 18.99 11.30 -30.49
C SER A 28 18.35 12.52 -29.84
N ASN A 29 17.03 12.67 -29.95
CA ASN A 29 16.29 13.75 -29.28
C ASN A 29 16.41 13.66 -27.76
N THR A 30 16.27 12.47 -27.18
CA THR A 30 16.43 12.30 -25.73
C THR A 30 17.83 12.70 -25.30
N LEU A 31 18.89 12.26 -25.98
CA LEU A 31 20.27 12.65 -25.67
C LEU A 31 20.51 14.16 -25.82
N LEU A 32 19.92 14.79 -26.84
CA LEU A 32 20.03 16.24 -27.07
C LEU A 32 19.26 17.06 -26.03
N LEU A 33 18.06 16.61 -25.64
CA LEU A 33 17.15 17.36 -24.77
C LEU A 33 17.39 17.09 -23.28
N PHE A 34 17.95 15.92 -22.91
CA PHE A 34 18.19 15.54 -21.52
C PHE A 34 19.02 16.56 -20.72
N PRO A 35 20.11 17.16 -21.25
CA PRO A 35 20.85 18.22 -20.55
C PRO A 35 20.01 19.49 -20.27
N PHE A 36 18.95 19.72 -21.04
CA PHE A 36 18.05 20.86 -20.90
C PHE A 36 16.82 20.56 -20.03
N ALA A 37 16.65 19.32 -19.55
CA ALA A 37 15.52 18.93 -18.71
C ALA A 37 15.43 19.80 -17.45
N GLY A 38 16.57 20.12 -16.80
CA GLY A 38 16.59 21.02 -15.65
C GLY A 38 16.15 22.45 -15.95
N PHE A 39 16.37 22.95 -17.18
CA PHE A 39 15.86 24.24 -17.61
C PHE A 39 14.34 24.21 -17.82
N LEU A 40 13.81 23.13 -18.39
CA LEU A 40 12.36 22.93 -18.52
C LEU A 40 11.67 22.84 -17.15
N VAL A 41 12.28 22.19 -16.16
CA VAL A 41 11.76 22.17 -14.78
C VAL A 41 11.71 23.59 -14.20
N LYS A 42 12.77 24.38 -14.35
CA LYS A 42 12.79 25.78 -13.89
C LYS A 42 11.76 26.64 -14.63
N ALA A 43 11.67 26.50 -15.95
CA ALA A 43 10.68 27.22 -16.75
C ALA A 43 9.26 26.85 -16.33
N SER A 44 8.98 25.56 -16.11
CA SER A 44 7.70 25.07 -15.58
C SER A 44 7.39 25.68 -14.21
N SER A 45 8.35 25.69 -13.27
CA SER A 45 8.16 26.31 -11.94
C SER A 45 7.96 27.83 -11.97
N LEU A 46 8.39 28.50 -13.04
CA LEU A 46 8.17 29.93 -13.24
C LEU A 46 6.78 30.22 -13.86
N LEU A 47 6.32 29.31 -14.72
CA LEU A 47 5.09 29.42 -15.51
C LEU A 47 3.87 28.94 -14.69
N VAL A 48 4.04 27.83 -13.98
CA VAL A 48 3.20 27.42 -12.85
C VAL A 48 3.68 28.21 -11.65
N ARG A 49 3.27 29.47 -11.56
CA ARG A 49 3.35 30.21 -10.30
C ARG A 49 2.58 29.39 -9.29
N ASP A 50 3.28 28.81 -8.31
CA ASP A 50 2.67 28.35 -7.07
C ASP A 50 1.80 29.48 -6.57
N GLY A 51 0.49 29.32 -6.74
CA GLY A 51 -0.47 30.15 -6.06
C GLY A 51 -0.18 29.94 -4.59
N LYS A 52 0.56 30.88 -3.98
CA LYS A 52 0.64 31.08 -2.54
C LYS A 52 -0.76 31.46 -2.03
N SER A 53 -1.67 30.51 -2.11
CA SER A 53 -2.90 30.44 -1.36
C SER A 53 -2.59 29.36 -0.34
N GLY A 54 -2.19 29.80 0.86
CA GLY A 54 -1.94 28.95 2.01
C GLY A 54 -3.20 28.27 2.51
N LYS A 55 -3.74 27.35 1.71
CA LYS A 55 -4.54 26.24 2.23
C LYS A 55 -3.56 25.08 2.27
N ALA A 56 -3.33 24.53 3.46
CA ALA A 56 -2.64 23.26 3.58
C ALA A 56 -3.29 22.31 2.57
N GLU A 57 -2.55 21.89 1.54
CA GLU A 57 -3.05 20.93 0.58
C GLU A 57 -3.31 19.66 1.38
N THR A 58 -4.57 19.30 1.54
CA THR A 58 -4.94 18.02 2.14
C THR A 58 -4.37 16.91 1.26
N GLU A 59 -3.90 15.82 1.87
CA GLU A 59 -3.34 14.67 1.13
C GLU A 59 -4.31 14.15 0.05
N GLY A 60 -5.62 14.20 0.29
CA GLY A 60 -6.64 13.87 -0.72
C GLY A 60 -6.60 14.78 -1.97
N SER A 61 -6.20 16.05 -1.84
CA SER A 61 -5.98 16.95 -2.98
C SER A 61 -4.69 16.63 -3.75
N GLN A 62 -3.72 15.98 -3.12
CA GLN A 62 -2.50 15.53 -3.80
C GLN A 62 -2.75 14.23 -4.56
N MET A 63 -3.41 13.25 -3.93
CA MET A 63 -3.81 11.99 -4.59
C MET A 63 -4.66 12.28 -5.84
N GLN A 64 -5.63 13.20 -5.77
CA GLN A 64 -6.44 13.59 -6.94
C GLN A 64 -5.62 14.17 -8.10
N ARG A 65 -4.48 14.81 -7.83
CA ARG A 65 -3.57 15.29 -8.89
C ARG A 65 -2.75 14.16 -9.50
N HIS A 66 -2.33 13.18 -8.69
CA HIS A 66 -1.61 12.01 -9.19
C HIS A 66 -2.50 11.07 -10.02
N LEU A 67 -3.80 11.04 -9.70
CA LEU A 67 -4.83 10.23 -10.39
C LEU A 67 -5.62 11.05 -11.44
N ASP A 68 -4.98 12.02 -12.08
CA ASP A 68 -5.61 12.86 -13.11
C ASP A 68 -5.98 12.05 -14.34
N GLU A 69 -7.23 12.18 -14.81
CA GLU A 69 -7.73 11.43 -15.98
C GLU A 69 -6.93 11.68 -17.26
N ARG A 70 -6.28 12.85 -17.40
CA ARG A 70 -5.42 13.14 -18.55
C ARG A 70 -4.22 12.22 -18.63
N ILE A 71 -3.81 11.62 -17.51
CA ILE A 71 -2.70 10.67 -17.44
C ILE A 71 -3.07 9.32 -18.05
N LEU A 72 -4.37 9.00 -18.15
CA LEU A 72 -4.86 7.74 -18.73
C LEU A 72 -4.48 7.58 -20.21
N GLU A 73 -4.14 8.67 -20.92
CA GLU A 73 -3.60 8.63 -22.29
C GLU A 73 -2.27 7.88 -22.38
N THR A 74 -1.55 7.74 -21.28
CA THR A 74 -0.31 6.96 -21.17
C THR A 74 -0.48 5.87 -20.10
N PRO A 75 -1.02 4.67 -20.46
CA PRO A 75 -1.39 3.65 -19.48
C PRO A 75 -0.26 3.23 -18.54
N SER A 76 0.97 3.09 -19.03
CA SER A 76 2.12 2.74 -18.18
C SER A 76 2.38 3.78 -17.08
N PHE A 77 2.20 5.07 -17.39
CA PHE A 77 2.38 6.15 -16.42
C PHE A 77 1.20 6.23 -15.45
N ALA A 78 -0.03 5.99 -15.93
CA ALA A 78 -1.21 5.90 -15.08
C ALA A 78 -1.11 4.76 -14.06
N ILE A 79 -0.61 3.59 -14.50
CA ILE A 79 -0.37 2.44 -13.62
C ILE A 79 0.69 2.77 -12.58
N GLU A 80 1.82 3.37 -12.96
CA GLU A 80 2.86 3.76 -12.01
C GLU A 80 2.34 4.71 -10.93
N ASN A 81 1.58 5.76 -11.32
CA ASN A 81 0.98 6.67 -10.36
C ASN A 81 -0.02 5.95 -9.43
N ALA A 82 -0.85 5.07 -9.96
CA ALA A 82 -1.75 4.26 -9.15
C ALA A 82 -0.98 3.39 -8.16
N THR A 83 0.09 2.73 -8.59
CA THR A 83 0.98 1.94 -7.71
C THR A 83 1.55 2.79 -6.58
N GLN A 84 2.03 4.00 -6.85
CA GLN A 84 2.54 4.89 -5.80
C GLN A 84 1.46 5.30 -4.78
N GLU A 85 0.25 5.58 -5.24
CA GLU A 85 -0.86 5.91 -4.35
C GLU A 85 -1.36 4.69 -3.55
N VAL A 86 -1.29 3.48 -4.12
CA VAL A 86 -1.53 2.22 -3.38
C VAL A 86 -0.48 2.02 -2.29
N ILE A 87 0.79 2.31 -2.57
CA ILE A 87 1.86 2.26 -1.55
C ILE A 87 1.62 3.29 -0.44
N ASN A 88 1.15 4.50 -0.79
CA ASN A 88 0.80 5.52 0.19
C ASN A 88 -0.41 5.10 1.04
N MET A 89 -1.42 4.44 0.47
CA MET A 89 -2.51 3.82 1.22
C MET A 89 -1.99 2.75 2.18
N GLY A 90 -1.05 1.91 1.75
CA GLY A 90 -0.40 0.92 2.62
C GLY A 90 0.34 1.56 3.80
N LYS A 91 1.06 2.67 3.59
CA LYS A 91 1.71 3.42 4.69
C LYS A 91 0.69 4.00 5.67
N ALA A 92 -0.44 4.51 5.19
CA ALA A 92 -1.53 4.98 6.05
C ALA A 92 -2.15 3.83 6.85
N ALA A 93 -2.31 2.64 6.25
CA ALA A 93 -2.77 1.45 6.95
C ALA A 93 -1.77 0.99 8.05
N LEU A 94 -0.46 1.06 7.78
CA LEU A 94 0.58 0.78 8.79
C LEU A 94 0.57 1.80 9.94
N GLU A 95 0.37 3.09 9.63
CA GLU A 95 0.20 4.13 10.66
C GLU A 95 -1.04 3.85 11.51
N ASN A 96 -2.15 3.47 10.87
CA ASN A 96 -3.39 3.13 11.57
C ASN A 96 -3.20 1.91 12.49
N PHE A 97 -2.48 0.89 12.01
CA PHE A 97 -2.09 -0.27 12.80
C PHE A 97 -1.26 0.12 14.03
N ASP A 98 -0.23 0.96 13.86
CA ASP A 98 0.63 1.39 14.96
C ASP A 98 -0.17 2.12 16.05
N ILE A 99 -1.16 2.94 15.66
CA ILE A 99 -2.06 3.65 16.59
C ILE A 99 -3.05 2.68 17.25
N ALA A 100 -3.65 1.75 16.50
CA ALA A 100 -4.58 0.76 17.04
C ALA A 100 -3.89 -0.19 18.05
N ALA A 101 -2.66 -0.60 17.75
CA ALA A 101 -1.83 -1.38 18.65
C ALA A 101 -1.52 -0.62 19.96
N ALA A 102 -1.20 0.67 19.86
CA ALA A 102 -1.00 1.52 21.04
C ALA A 102 -2.30 1.67 21.85
N ALA A 103 -3.44 1.93 21.18
CA ALA A 103 -4.75 2.02 21.82
C ALA A 103 -5.07 0.75 22.63
N LEU A 104 -4.86 -0.43 22.03
CA LEU A 104 -5.11 -1.72 22.67
C LEU A 104 -4.24 -1.95 23.91
N LEU A 105 -2.96 -1.59 23.86
CA LEU A 105 -2.02 -1.79 24.96
C LEU A 105 -2.24 -0.80 26.10
N ASP A 106 -2.56 0.46 25.77
CA ASP A 106 -2.65 1.56 26.73
C ASP A 106 -4.11 1.88 27.15
N ASN A 107 -5.09 1.13 26.65
CA ASN A 107 -6.53 1.34 26.89
C ASN A 107 -6.98 2.76 26.55
N SER A 108 -6.43 3.35 25.49
CA SER A 108 -6.62 4.78 25.22
C SER A 108 -7.67 5.08 24.17
N ARG A 109 -8.72 5.80 24.60
CA ARG A 109 -9.80 6.28 23.72
C ARG A 109 -9.32 7.35 22.73
N ALA A 110 -8.31 8.13 23.11
CA ALA A 110 -7.80 9.20 22.26
C ALA A 110 -7.11 8.65 21.00
N GLU A 111 -6.37 7.55 21.14
CA GLU A 111 -5.81 6.78 20.03
C GLU A 111 -6.92 6.07 19.26
N ALA A 112 -7.92 5.48 19.93
CA ALA A 112 -9.06 4.86 19.24
C ALA A 112 -9.81 5.83 18.33
N GLU A 113 -10.10 7.06 18.79
CA GLU A 113 -10.69 8.11 17.95
C GLU A 113 -9.78 8.57 16.79
N GLN A 114 -8.47 8.34 16.87
CA GLN A 114 -7.56 8.59 15.76
C GLN A 114 -7.62 7.45 14.74
N VAL A 115 -7.77 6.21 15.20
CA VAL A 115 -7.95 5.04 14.32
C VAL A 115 -9.16 5.22 13.42
N GLU A 116 -10.32 5.58 13.98
CA GLU A 116 -11.55 5.84 13.22
C GLU A 116 -11.36 6.91 12.13
N LYS A 117 -10.57 7.95 12.42
CA LYS A 117 -10.30 9.03 11.44
C LYS A 117 -9.41 8.55 10.30
N LEU A 118 -8.42 7.70 10.60
CA LEU A 118 -7.54 7.12 9.59
C LEU A 118 -8.25 6.05 8.76
N GLU A 119 -9.12 5.25 9.37
CA GLU A 119 -10.01 4.31 8.68
C GLU A 119 -10.84 5.06 7.63
N ALA A 120 -11.52 6.14 8.04
CA ALA A 120 -12.38 6.89 7.14
C ALA A 120 -11.60 7.52 5.96
N LYS A 121 -10.31 7.80 6.16
CA LYS A 121 -9.39 8.28 5.14
C LYS A 121 -8.94 7.16 4.20
N ILE A 122 -8.58 6.00 4.73
CA ILE A 122 -8.20 4.81 3.95
C ILE A 122 -9.38 4.36 3.07
N ASN A 123 -10.60 4.41 3.59
CA ASN A 123 -11.83 4.19 2.82
C ASN A 123 -12.03 5.18 1.66
N GLN A 124 -11.59 6.43 1.83
CA GLN A 124 -11.61 7.39 0.72
C GLN A 124 -10.56 7.04 -0.33
N TYR A 125 -9.37 6.59 0.09
CA TYR A 125 -8.33 6.13 -0.82
C TYR A 125 -8.80 4.92 -1.63
N GLU A 126 -9.44 3.94 -0.98
CA GLU A 126 -10.00 2.76 -1.63
C GLU A 126 -10.97 3.15 -2.77
N LYS A 127 -11.91 4.07 -2.48
CA LYS A 127 -12.89 4.57 -3.46
C LYS A 127 -12.22 5.26 -4.65
N LEU A 128 -11.27 6.16 -4.38
CA LEU A 128 -10.56 6.92 -5.42
C LEU A 128 -9.71 6.00 -6.30
N LEU A 129 -8.92 5.12 -5.69
CA LEU A 129 -8.04 4.18 -6.37
C LEU A 129 -8.83 3.16 -7.18
N THR A 130 -9.86 2.55 -6.61
CA THR A 130 -10.72 1.61 -7.32
C THR A 130 -11.37 2.27 -8.53
N SER A 131 -11.90 3.49 -8.38
CA SER A 131 -12.47 4.23 -9.51
C SER A 131 -11.44 4.51 -10.62
N TYR A 132 -10.22 4.87 -10.25
CA TYR A 132 -9.15 5.14 -11.21
C TYR A 132 -8.64 3.87 -11.90
N LEU A 133 -8.45 2.77 -11.16
CA LEU A 133 -8.06 1.48 -11.70
C LEU A 133 -9.09 0.92 -12.69
N VAL A 134 -10.40 1.17 -12.48
CA VAL A 134 -11.44 0.81 -13.46
C VAL A 134 -11.23 1.56 -14.77
N LYS A 135 -10.87 2.85 -14.70
CA LYS A 135 -10.61 3.66 -15.90
C LYS A 135 -9.34 3.22 -16.62
N ILE A 136 -8.30 2.82 -15.88
CA ILE A 136 -7.08 2.23 -16.45
C ILE A 136 -7.42 0.91 -17.15
N ASN A 137 -8.20 0.03 -16.52
CA ASN A 137 -8.55 -1.27 -17.08
C ASN A 137 -9.36 -1.19 -18.39
N ASN A 138 -10.01 -0.05 -18.65
CA ASN A 138 -10.72 0.24 -19.90
C ASN A 138 -9.81 0.80 -21.01
N GLN A 139 -8.52 1.02 -20.74
CA GLN A 139 -7.55 1.42 -21.75
C GLN A 139 -7.01 0.20 -22.52
N SER A 140 -6.26 0.44 -23.59
CA SER A 140 -5.54 -0.61 -24.29
C SER A 140 -4.29 -1.02 -23.50
N LEU A 141 -4.38 -2.14 -22.78
CA LEU A 141 -3.31 -2.71 -21.96
C LEU A 141 -2.75 -3.99 -22.60
N ASN A 142 -1.50 -4.30 -22.31
CA ASN A 142 -0.95 -5.64 -22.57
C ASN A 142 -1.28 -6.61 -21.41
N GLU A 143 -0.94 -7.89 -21.54
CA GLU A 143 -1.25 -8.92 -20.54
C GLU A 143 -0.61 -8.64 -19.16
N GLU A 144 0.65 -8.20 -19.15
CA GLU A 144 1.40 -7.85 -17.93
C GLU A 144 0.73 -6.67 -17.20
N GLN A 145 0.33 -5.63 -17.94
CA GLN A 145 -0.37 -4.47 -17.41
C GLN A 145 -1.76 -4.83 -16.87
N HIS A 146 -2.49 -5.73 -17.55
CA HIS A 146 -3.77 -6.23 -17.04
C HIS A 146 -3.60 -6.98 -15.72
N LEU A 147 -2.57 -7.81 -15.61
CA LEU A 147 -2.26 -8.52 -14.37
C LEU A 147 -1.92 -7.55 -13.24
N LEU A 148 -1.07 -6.56 -13.51
CA LEU A 148 -0.68 -5.54 -12.53
C LEU A 148 -1.90 -4.73 -12.06
N VAL A 149 -2.76 -4.24 -12.97
CA VAL A 149 -3.97 -3.50 -12.60
C VAL A 149 -4.92 -4.35 -11.77
N LYS A 150 -5.12 -5.62 -12.15
CA LYS A 150 -5.92 -6.58 -11.38
C LYS A 150 -5.37 -6.77 -9.96
N ASN A 151 -4.06 -6.93 -9.82
CA ASN A 151 -3.44 -7.14 -8.52
C ASN A 151 -3.39 -5.86 -7.66
N LEU A 152 -3.35 -4.68 -8.29
CA LEU A 152 -3.55 -3.41 -7.59
C LEU A 152 -4.95 -3.31 -7.00
N PHE A 153 -6.02 -3.76 -7.69
CA PHE A 153 -7.36 -3.81 -7.11
C PHE A 153 -7.40 -4.67 -5.84
N TYR A 154 -6.81 -5.87 -5.88
CA TYR A 154 -6.77 -6.73 -4.70
C TYR A 154 -5.91 -6.14 -3.59
N THR A 155 -4.79 -5.50 -3.93
CA THR A 155 -3.92 -4.83 -2.94
C THR A 155 -4.66 -3.69 -2.23
N VAL A 156 -5.41 -2.87 -2.97
CA VAL A 156 -6.25 -1.79 -2.40
C VAL A 156 -7.25 -2.36 -1.40
N SER A 157 -7.99 -3.41 -1.79
CA SER A 157 -8.97 -4.04 -0.90
C SER A 157 -8.31 -4.65 0.34
N ASN A 158 -7.14 -5.29 0.22
CA ASN A 158 -6.45 -5.86 1.38
C ASN A 158 -5.93 -4.77 2.34
N PHE A 159 -5.48 -3.61 1.85
CA PHE A 159 -5.12 -2.51 2.75
C PHE A 159 -6.33 -1.88 3.46
N GLU A 160 -7.50 -1.84 2.82
CA GLU A 160 -8.74 -1.44 3.49
C GLU A 160 -9.12 -2.44 4.57
N ARG A 161 -9.09 -3.75 4.29
CA ARG A 161 -9.32 -4.79 5.31
C ARG A 161 -8.37 -4.74 6.49
N VAL A 162 -7.09 -4.43 6.27
CA VAL A 162 -6.15 -4.18 7.37
C VAL A 162 -6.65 -3.04 8.25
N SER A 163 -7.17 -1.96 7.65
CA SER A 163 -7.75 -0.83 8.37
C SER A 163 -9.03 -1.20 9.12
N ASP A 164 -9.92 -2.02 8.56
CA ASP A 164 -11.10 -2.55 9.25
C ASP A 164 -10.70 -3.30 10.52
N HIS A 165 -9.66 -4.14 10.44
CA HIS A 165 -9.15 -4.86 11.61
C HIS A 165 -8.50 -3.92 12.63
N CYS A 166 -7.89 -2.81 12.20
CA CYS A 166 -7.41 -1.77 13.11
C CYS A 166 -8.56 -1.10 13.86
N GLU A 167 -9.68 -0.82 13.18
CA GLU A 167 -10.90 -0.30 13.81
C GLU A 167 -11.40 -1.27 14.88
N ASN A 168 -11.54 -2.57 14.57
CA ASN A 168 -11.92 -3.58 15.56
C ASN A 168 -10.99 -3.59 16.79
N LEU A 169 -9.67 -3.51 16.58
CA LEU A 169 -8.70 -3.45 17.69
C LEU A 169 -8.90 -2.21 18.56
N SER A 170 -9.26 -1.08 17.95
CA SER A 170 -9.55 0.16 18.67
C SER A 170 -10.87 0.10 19.45
N GLU A 171 -11.89 -0.59 18.92
CA GLU A 171 -13.14 -0.86 19.64
C GLU A 171 -12.87 -1.74 20.88
N LEU A 172 -12.01 -2.76 20.75
CA LEU A 172 -11.56 -3.56 21.88
C LEU A 172 -10.83 -2.72 22.94
N ALA A 173 -10.01 -1.73 22.51
CA ALA A 173 -9.36 -0.81 23.44
C ALA A 173 -10.37 0.04 24.23
N VAL A 174 -11.42 0.52 23.56
CA VAL A 174 -12.52 1.25 24.20
C VAL A 174 -13.28 0.36 25.18
N GLU A 175 -13.58 -0.87 24.80
CA GLU A 175 -14.22 -1.86 25.68
C GLU A 175 -13.35 -2.13 26.92
N LYS A 176 -12.03 -2.28 26.76
CA LYS A 176 -11.12 -2.45 27.89
C LYS A 176 -11.18 -1.26 28.84
N ALA A 177 -11.16 -0.05 28.30
CA ALA A 177 -11.26 1.18 29.08
C ALA A 177 -12.60 1.29 29.83
N ASP A 178 -13.72 0.92 29.19
CA ASP A 178 -15.06 0.96 29.78
C ASP A 178 -15.24 -0.06 30.91
N LYS A 179 -14.68 -1.27 30.73
CA LYS A 179 -14.82 -2.38 31.69
C LYS A 179 -13.67 -2.46 32.69
N ASN A 180 -12.69 -1.56 32.62
CA ASN A 180 -11.46 -1.60 33.42
C ASN A 180 -10.72 -2.95 33.28
N ILE A 181 -10.64 -3.46 32.06
CA ILE A 181 -9.94 -4.70 31.73
C ILE A 181 -8.46 -4.39 31.52
N GLU A 182 -7.62 -5.01 32.34
CA GLU A 182 -6.17 -4.97 32.20
C GLU A 182 -5.64 -6.35 31.82
N PHE A 183 -4.70 -6.38 30.87
CA PHE A 183 -3.95 -7.60 30.58
C PHE A 183 -2.96 -7.85 31.72
N SER A 184 -2.76 -9.12 32.08
CA SER A 184 -1.65 -9.47 32.97
C SER A 184 -0.33 -9.12 32.32
N GLU A 185 0.73 -8.98 33.11
CA GLU A 185 2.09 -8.69 32.61
C GLU A 185 2.50 -9.66 31.49
N ASP A 186 2.36 -10.97 31.74
CA ASP A 186 2.62 -12.02 30.75
C ASP A 186 1.80 -11.83 29.46
N ALA A 187 0.49 -11.54 29.57
CA ALA A 187 -0.38 -11.40 28.41
C ALA A 187 -0.08 -10.11 27.63
N ALA A 188 0.35 -9.05 28.31
CA ALA A 188 0.75 -7.80 27.67
C ALA A 188 2.08 -7.96 26.92
N GLU A 189 3.05 -8.71 27.46
CA GLU A 189 4.31 -9.02 26.77
C GLU A 189 4.07 -9.89 25.53
N GLU A 190 3.26 -10.93 25.68
CA GLU A 190 2.81 -11.79 24.58
C GLU A 190 2.11 -11.01 23.46
N MET A 191 1.19 -10.11 23.84
CA MET A 191 0.49 -9.26 22.87
C MET A 191 1.46 -8.33 22.14
N LYS A 192 2.47 -7.78 22.82
CA LYS A 192 3.52 -6.95 22.20
C LYS A 192 4.35 -7.75 21.19
N GLU A 193 4.65 -9.01 21.48
CA GLU A 193 5.36 -9.90 20.56
C GLU A 193 4.54 -10.18 19.29
N MET A 194 3.26 -10.49 19.45
CA MET A 194 2.32 -10.67 18.33
C MET A 194 2.24 -9.40 17.47
N ILE A 195 1.97 -8.24 18.09
CA ILE A 195 1.90 -6.93 17.41
C ILE A 195 3.18 -6.65 16.62
N LYS A 196 4.35 -6.89 17.21
CA LYS A 196 5.64 -6.66 16.54
C LYS A 196 5.80 -7.53 15.29
N THR A 197 5.39 -8.78 15.35
CA THR A 197 5.51 -9.73 14.23
C THR A 197 4.54 -9.38 13.11
N VAL A 198 3.28 -9.05 13.44
CA VAL A 198 2.28 -8.57 12.47
C VAL A 198 2.73 -7.26 11.81
N ARG A 199 3.27 -6.32 12.59
CA ARG A 199 3.83 -5.07 12.06
C ARG A 199 4.91 -5.32 11.02
N ALA A 200 5.80 -6.28 11.29
CA ALA A 200 6.86 -6.65 10.37
C ALA A 200 6.30 -7.23 9.07
N ALA A 201 5.30 -8.12 9.14
CA ALA A 201 4.62 -8.67 7.97
C ALA A 201 4.04 -7.55 7.08
N LEU A 202 3.31 -6.61 7.69
CA LEU A 202 2.71 -5.48 6.98
C LEU A 202 3.77 -4.54 6.36
N GLU A 203 4.84 -4.22 7.10
CA GLU A 203 5.93 -3.39 6.59
C GLU A 203 6.65 -4.04 5.41
N HIS A 204 6.90 -5.35 5.47
CA HIS A 204 7.48 -6.12 4.37
C HIS A 204 6.55 -6.18 3.15
N ALA A 205 5.24 -6.32 3.34
CA ALA A 205 4.27 -6.33 2.24
C ALA A 205 4.25 -4.99 1.49
N ILE A 206 4.30 -3.87 2.22
CA ILE A 206 4.39 -2.52 1.64
C ILE A 206 5.70 -2.35 0.86
N LYS A 207 6.84 -2.81 1.41
CA LYS A 207 8.14 -2.76 0.73
C LYS A 207 8.16 -3.63 -0.53
N ALA A 208 7.58 -4.83 -0.48
CA ALA A 208 7.44 -5.71 -1.63
C ALA A 208 6.68 -5.00 -2.75
N ARG A 209 5.53 -4.40 -2.43
CA ARG A 209 4.71 -3.62 -3.37
C ARG A 209 5.44 -2.39 -3.92
N ALA A 210 6.35 -1.80 -3.15
CA ALA A 210 7.22 -0.70 -3.57
C ALA A 210 8.41 -1.11 -4.48
N GLY A 211 8.52 -2.39 -4.84
CA GLY A 211 9.53 -2.87 -5.78
C GLY A 211 10.85 -3.30 -5.13
N ALA A 212 10.88 -3.57 -3.82
CA ALA A 212 12.10 -4.07 -3.13
C ALA A 212 12.40 -5.56 -3.40
N GLY A 213 11.60 -6.23 -4.23
CA GLY A 213 11.88 -7.55 -4.81
C GLY A 213 11.51 -8.76 -3.95
N MET A 214 11.86 -9.96 -4.44
CA MET A 214 11.49 -11.26 -3.84
C MET A 214 12.01 -11.49 -2.41
N SER A 215 12.99 -10.71 -1.94
CA SER A 215 13.43 -10.77 -0.54
C SER A 215 12.32 -10.34 0.41
N GLU A 216 11.60 -9.26 0.09
CA GLU A 216 10.51 -8.77 0.94
C GLU A 216 9.32 -9.73 0.92
N VAL A 217 8.97 -10.28 -0.25
CA VAL A 217 7.91 -11.31 -0.37
C VAL A 217 8.18 -12.49 0.56
N ARG A 218 9.43 -13.01 0.59
CA ARG A 218 9.81 -14.10 1.49
C ARG A 218 9.79 -13.70 2.96
N ALA A 219 10.13 -12.44 3.27
CA ALA A 219 10.06 -11.93 4.63
C ALA A 219 8.62 -11.83 5.13
N VAL A 220 7.65 -11.51 4.27
CA VAL A 220 6.22 -11.55 4.61
C VAL A 220 5.79 -12.98 4.94
N VAL A 221 6.08 -13.95 4.07
CA VAL A 221 5.75 -15.37 4.29
C VAL A 221 6.32 -15.86 5.63
N GLN A 222 7.59 -15.56 5.90
CA GLN A 222 8.21 -15.96 7.17
C GLN A 222 7.54 -15.28 8.38
N SER A 223 7.12 -14.02 8.24
CA SER A 223 6.45 -13.30 9.32
C SER A 223 5.06 -13.86 9.58
N GLU A 224 4.32 -14.21 8.55
CA GLU A 224 3.00 -14.83 8.69
C GLU A 224 3.08 -16.23 9.32
N GLU A 225 4.02 -17.08 8.90
CA GLU A 225 4.27 -18.36 9.59
C GLU A 225 4.58 -18.17 11.09
N ASN A 226 5.30 -17.10 11.46
CA ASN A 226 5.57 -16.79 12.86
C ASN A 226 4.32 -16.28 13.59
N VAL A 227 3.46 -15.52 12.91
CA VAL A 227 2.18 -15.04 13.46
C VAL A 227 1.27 -16.22 13.76
N ASP A 228 1.16 -17.19 12.86
CA ASP A 228 0.34 -18.40 13.04
C ASP A 228 0.81 -19.22 14.25
N MET A 229 2.13 -19.46 14.34
CA MET A 229 2.71 -20.17 15.48
C MET A 229 2.48 -19.43 16.80
N LEU A 230 2.66 -18.11 16.81
CA LEU A 230 2.39 -17.29 18.00
C LEU A 230 0.91 -17.34 18.36
N GLU A 231 0.00 -17.27 17.40
CA GLU A 231 -1.43 -17.32 17.66
C GLU A 231 -1.84 -18.64 18.34
N GLU A 232 -1.35 -19.77 17.83
CA GLU A 232 -1.60 -21.09 18.41
C GLU A 232 -1.05 -21.17 19.84
N GLU A 233 0.21 -20.80 20.06
CA GLU A 233 0.86 -20.83 21.37
C GLU A 233 0.15 -19.92 22.39
N LEU A 234 -0.26 -18.73 21.96
CA LEU A 234 -0.92 -17.75 22.82
C LEU A 234 -2.35 -18.17 23.18
N ARG A 235 -3.06 -18.81 22.27
CA ARG A 235 -4.38 -19.41 22.55
C ARG A 235 -4.27 -20.53 23.58
N GLU A 236 -3.27 -21.42 23.45
CA GLU A 236 -3.05 -22.49 24.43
C GLU A 236 -2.73 -21.94 25.81
N ARG A 237 -1.75 -21.03 25.91
CA ARG A 237 -1.40 -20.34 27.18
C ARG A 237 -2.60 -19.61 27.78
N HIS A 238 -3.45 -19.03 26.95
CA HIS A 238 -4.67 -18.39 27.41
C HIS A 238 -5.66 -19.37 28.05
N ILE A 239 -5.89 -20.54 27.43
CA ILE A 239 -6.75 -21.60 27.97
C ILE A 239 -6.21 -22.12 29.32
N GLU A 240 -4.89 -22.26 29.46
CA GLU A 240 -4.26 -22.63 30.73
C GLU A 240 -4.49 -21.58 31.83
N ARG A 241 -4.39 -20.29 31.50
CA ARG A 241 -4.69 -19.20 32.45
C ARG A 241 -6.14 -19.18 32.89
N LEU A 242 -7.08 -19.42 31.98
CA LEU A 242 -8.51 -19.54 32.31
C LEU A 242 -8.77 -20.74 33.22
N SER A 243 -8.26 -21.93 32.89
CA SER A 243 -8.47 -23.15 33.68
C SER A 243 -7.84 -23.07 35.08
N SER A 244 -6.71 -22.36 35.21
CA SER A 244 -6.05 -22.12 36.50
C SER A 244 -6.63 -20.94 37.31
N HIS A 245 -7.74 -20.34 36.86
CA HIS A 245 -8.39 -19.20 37.51
C HIS A 245 -7.48 -17.96 37.68
N LYS A 246 -6.46 -17.83 36.81
CA LYS A 246 -5.53 -16.70 36.76
C LYS A 246 -6.01 -15.57 35.85
N CYS A 247 -7.10 -15.78 35.13
CA CYS A 247 -7.72 -14.83 34.20
C CYS A 247 -9.25 -14.88 34.34
N THR A 248 -9.92 -13.73 34.22
CA THR A 248 -11.38 -13.68 34.13
C THR A 248 -11.82 -14.06 32.71
N PRO A 249 -12.99 -14.69 32.54
CA PRO A 249 -13.52 -15.00 31.20
C PRO A 249 -13.65 -13.76 30.30
N GLU A 250 -14.02 -12.61 30.88
CA GLU A 250 -14.18 -11.33 30.17
C GLU A 250 -12.85 -10.82 29.60
N ASN A 251 -11.77 -10.84 30.39
CA ASN A 251 -10.43 -10.47 29.91
C ASN A 251 -9.98 -11.41 28.79
N GLY A 252 -10.39 -12.68 28.85
CA GLY A 252 -10.03 -13.67 27.86
C GLY A 252 -10.70 -13.52 26.51
N ILE A 253 -11.96 -13.08 26.47
CA ILE A 253 -12.66 -12.80 25.21
C ILE A 253 -11.91 -11.69 24.45
N VAL A 254 -11.63 -10.57 25.12
CA VAL A 254 -10.93 -9.43 24.51
C VAL A 254 -9.54 -9.82 23.99
N PHE A 255 -8.79 -10.62 24.76
CA PHE A 255 -7.47 -11.07 24.34
C PHE A 255 -7.52 -11.94 23.08
N LEU A 256 -8.45 -12.90 23.03
CA LEU A 256 -8.60 -13.80 21.88
C LEU A 256 -9.12 -13.06 20.63
N GLU A 257 -10.02 -12.10 20.81
CA GLU A 257 -10.51 -11.25 19.71
C GLU A 257 -9.41 -10.34 19.15
N ALA A 258 -8.55 -9.80 20.02
CA ALA A 258 -7.37 -9.05 19.58
C ALA A 258 -6.40 -9.93 18.79
N LEU A 259 -6.11 -11.15 19.27
CA LEU A 259 -5.26 -12.10 18.55
C LEU A 259 -5.81 -12.42 17.15
N SER A 260 -7.11 -12.71 17.05
CA SER A 260 -7.72 -13.03 15.75
C SER A 260 -7.70 -11.85 14.77
N ASN A 261 -7.86 -10.60 15.24
CA ASN A 261 -7.72 -9.44 14.35
C ASN A 261 -6.26 -9.24 13.91
N LEU A 262 -5.29 -9.48 14.81
CA LEU A 262 -3.87 -9.40 14.49
C LEU A 262 -3.42 -10.45 13.46
N GLU A 263 -3.90 -11.69 13.59
CA GLU A 263 -3.66 -12.76 12.60
C GLU A 263 -4.23 -12.38 11.22
N ARG A 264 -5.50 -11.94 11.15
CA ARG A 264 -6.11 -11.49 9.88
C ARG A 264 -5.35 -10.35 9.20
N ILE A 265 -4.78 -9.42 9.97
CA ILE A 265 -3.93 -8.36 9.41
C ILE A 265 -2.68 -8.96 8.74
N SER A 266 -2.07 -9.97 9.35
CA SER A 266 -0.94 -10.71 8.78
C SER A 266 -1.34 -11.47 7.50
N ASP A 267 -2.51 -12.12 7.48
CA ASP A 267 -3.04 -12.79 6.29
C ASP A 267 -3.20 -11.82 5.12
N HIS A 268 -3.75 -10.62 5.38
CA HIS A 268 -3.88 -9.59 4.36
C HIS A 268 -2.51 -9.12 3.84
N ALA A 269 -1.50 -8.99 4.72
CA ALA A 269 -0.13 -8.71 4.30
C ALA A 269 0.44 -9.84 3.42
N HIS A 270 0.20 -11.10 3.78
CA HIS A 270 0.62 -12.28 3.01
C HIS A 270 -0.04 -12.33 1.62
N ASN A 271 -1.35 -12.05 1.54
CA ASN A 271 -2.07 -11.94 0.27
C ASN A 271 -1.45 -10.87 -0.65
N ILE A 272 -1.13 -9.69 -0.11
CA ILE A 272 -0.48 -8.61 -0.86
C ILE A 272 0.87 -9.08 -1.43
N ALA A 273 1.69 -9.76 -0.62
CA ALA A 273 2.95 -10.33 -1.07
C ALA A 273 2.76 -11.40 -2.16
N GLY A 274 1.71 -12.22 -2.06
CA GLY A 274 1.29 -13.17 -3.08
C GLY A 274 1.00 -12.50 -4.43
N PHE A 275 0.27 -11.38 -4.41
CA PHE A 275 0.02 -10.61 -5.64
C PHE A 275 1.30 -10.05 -6.26
N VAL A 276 2.21 -9.50 -5.44
CA VAL A 276 3.51 -9.00 -5.93
C VAL A 276 4.29 -10.14 -6.58
N ARG A 277 4.35 -11.31 -5.94
CA ARG A 277 5.03 -12.49 -6.47
C ARG A 277 4.49 -12.92 -7.82
N ASP A 278 3.17 -12.90 -7.99
CA ASP A 278 2.51 -13.36 -9.21
C ASP A 278 2.76 -12.42 -10.41
N GLU A 279 3.19 -11.17 -10.16
CA GLU A 279 3.58 -10.19 -11.19
C GLU A 279 5.02 -10.36 -11.69
N MET A 280 5.85 -11.16 -11.00
CA MET A 280 7.29 -11.30 -11.26
C MET A 280 7.68 -12.38 -12.27
#